data_AF-A0A2N0QPT8-F1
#
_entry.id   AF-A0A2N0QPT8-F1
#
_cell.length_a   1.000
_cell.length_b   1.000
_cell.length_c   1.000
_cell.angle_alpha   90.00
_cell.angle_beta   90.00
_cell.angle_gamma   90.00
#
_symmetry.space_group_name_H-M   'P 1'
#
loop_
_entity.id
_entity.type
_entity.pdbx_description
1 polymer ?
#
loop_
_entity_poly.entity_id
_entity_poly.type
_entity_poly.pdbx_seq_one_letter_code
_entity_poly.pdbx_strand_id
1 'polypeptide(L)' 'MKHKTCIHVTSANEATRREFISSVLHGVASCYDGEVKVCPEYELSGSHGKGPVDWVIKIGDTIIVVTEAKR' A
#
# COMPACT_ATOMS: atom_id res chain seq x y z
N MET A 1 -25.06 -10.60 -7.97
CA MET A 1 -24.50 -9.23 -7.89
C MET A 1 -23.45 -9.07 -8.99
N LYS A 2 -23.59 -8.09 -9.88
CA LYS A 2 -22.62 -7.84 -10.95
C LYS A 2 -21.46 -7.04 -10.37
N HIS A 3 -20.29 -7.66 -10.23
CA HIS A 3 -19.06 -6.92 -9.94
C HIS A 3 -18.73 -6.05 -11.15
N LYS A 4 -18.85 -4.73 -11.00
CA LYS A 4 -18.36 -3.78 -12.00
C LYS A 4 -16.84 -3.76 -11.92
N THR A 5 -16.21 -4.44 -12.88
CA THR A 5 -14.77 -4.42 -13.10
C THR A 5 -14.34 -3.05 -13.62
N CYS A 6 -13.28 -2.52 -13.00
CA CYS A 6 -12.42 -1.42 -13.44
C CYS A 6 -13.16 -0.16 -13.91
N ILE A 7 -13.33 0.80 -12.99
CA ILE A 7 -13.56 2.18 -13.38
C ILE A 7 -12.26 2.63 -14.04
N HIS A 8 -12.25 2.75 -15.36
CA HIS A 8 -11.11 3.28 -16.11
C HIS A 8 -11.01 4.77 -15.75
N VAL A 9 -10.26 5.11 -14.70
CA VAL A 9 -10.08 6.49 -14.27
C VAL A 9 -9.03 7.12 -15.19
N THR A 10 -9.48 7.59 -16.35
CA THR A 10 -8.65 8.24 -17.37
C THR A 10 -8.03 9.58 -16.93
N SER A 11 -8.32 10.07 -15.72
CA SER A 11 -7.79 11.33 -15.19
C SER A 11 -7.42 11.30 -13.69
N ALA A 12 -7.24 10.13 -13.06
CA ALA A 12 -6.82 10.09 -11.66
C ALA A 12 -5.45 10.75 -11.55
N ASN A 13 -5.32 11.78 -10.72
CA ASN A 13 -4.00 12.25 -10.34
C ASN A 13 -3.35 11.20 -9.42
N GLU A 14 -2.06 11.36 -9.17
CA GLU A 14 -1.32 10.43 -8.32
C GLU A 14 -1.96 10.28 -6.94
N ALA A 15 -2.43 11.38 -6.34
CA ALA A 15 -3.10 11.36 -5.04
C ALA A 15 -4.33 10.43 -5.03
N THR A 16 -5.22 10.52 -6.04
CA THR A 16 -6.39 9.65 -6.13
C THR A 16 -6.01 8.18 -6.29
N ARG A 17 -4.94 7.86 -7.04
CA ARG A 17 -4.46 6.47 -7.15
C ARG A 17 -3.90 5.96 -5.82
N ARG A 18 -3.13 6.80 -5.11
CA ARG A 18 -2.59 6.46 -3.79
C ARG A 18 -3.70 6.22 -2.77
N GLU A 19 -4.74 7.05 -2.76
CA GLU A 19 -5.91 6.86 -1.90
C GLU A 19 -6.63 5.53 -2.18
N PHE A 20 -6.82 5.18 -3.46
CA PHE A 20 -7.40 3.91 -3.85
C PHE A 20 -6.55 2.72 -3.39
N ILE A 21 -5.25 2.74 -3.67
CA ILE A 21 -4.32 1.67 -3.27
C ILE A 21 -4.31 1.53 -1.74
N SER A 22 -4.17 2.64 -1.02
CA SER A 22 -4.19 2.66 0.44
C SER A 22 -5.47 2.05 1.01
N SER A 23 -6.63 2.40 0.44
CA SER A 23 -7.92 1.85 0.85
C SER A 23 -7.98 0.32 0.66
N VAL A 24 -7.46 -0.20 -0.44
CA VAL A 24 -7.38 -1.64 -0.69
C VAL A 24 -6.44 -2.33 0.30
N LEU A 25 -5.25 -1.77 0.52
CA LEU A 25 -4.26 -2.33 1.45
C LEU A 25 -4.81 -2.39 2.89
N HIS A 26 -5.40 -1.31 3.38
CA HIS A 26 -6.00 -1.26 4.71
C HIS A 26 -7.23 -2.17 4.81
N GLY A 27 -8.05 -2.25 3.76
CA GLY A 27 -9.17 -3.19 3.68
C GLY A 27 -8.72 -4.64 3.86
N VAL A 28 -7.67 -5.06 3.14
CA VAL A 28 -7.11 -6.42 3.26
C VAL A 28 -6.47 -6.63 4.65
N ALA A 29 -5.68 -5.69 5.15
CA ALA A 29 -5.03 -5.80 6.45
C ALA A 29 -6.04 -5.92 7.61
N SER A 30 -7.22 -5.31 7.47
CA SER A 30 -8.29 -5.42 8.47
C SER A 30 -8.80 -6.85 8.70
N CYS A 31 -8.58 -7.76 7.75
CA CYS A 31 -8.97 -9.17 7.87
C CYS A 31 -8.04 -10.01 8.78
N TYR A 32 -6.95 -9.41 9.28
CA TYR A 32 -5.92 -10.12 10.05
C TYR A 32 -5.85 -9.67 11.52
N ASP A 33 -6.95 -9.16 12.09
CA ASP A 33 -7.07 -8.82 13.51
C ASP A 33 -5.92 -7.98 14.09
N GLY A 34 -5.32 -7.11 13.27
CA GLY A 34 -4.21 -6.23 13.64
C GLY A 34 -2.82 -6.88 13.65
N GLU A 35 -2.70 -8.16 13.27
CA GLU A 35 -1.42 -8.85 13.09
C GLU A 35 -0.61 -8.25 11.93
N VAL A 36 -1.31 -7.88 10.85
CA VAL A 36 -0.74 -7.22 9.67
C VAL A 36 -0.89 -5.70 9.80
N LYS A 37 0.22 -4.97 9.63
CA LYS A 37 0.25 -3.51 9.63
C LYS A 37 0.67 -2.97 8.27
N VAL A 38 -0.10 -2.00 7.78
CA VAL A 38 0.23 -1.20 6.60
C VAL A 38 0.81 0.13 7.07
N CYS A 39 2.02 0.44 6.62
CA CYS A 39 2.75 1.66 6.95
C CYS A 39 2.97 2.47 5.66
N PRO A 40 2.21 3.55 5.42
CA PRO A 40 2.46 4.45 4.29
C PRO A 40 3.71 5.30 4.53
N GLU A 41 4.35 5.74 3.45
CA GLU A 41 5.49 6.68 3.43
C GLU A 41 6.62 6.27 4.39
N TYR A 42 7.01 4.99 4.33
CA TYR A 42 7.98 4.42 5.25
C TYR A 42 9.41 4.68 4.78
N GLU A 43 10.26 5.22 5.65
CA GLU A 43 11.69 5.35 5.34
C GLU A 43 12.40 4.02 5.62
N LEU A 44 12.72 3.29 4.56
CA LEU A 44 13.54 2.08 4.65
C LEU A 44 15.00 2.49 4.80
N SER A 45 15.70 1.83 5.71
CA SER A 45 17.15 1.93 5.85
C SER A 45 17.77 0.54 5.98
N GLY A 46 18.88 0.32 5.28
CA GLY A 46 19.60 -0.94 5.28
C GLY A 46 21.04 -0.78 4.80
N SER A 47 21.78 -1.88 4.79
CA SER A 47 23.19 -1.90 4.38
C SER A 47 23.44 -1.41 2.95
N HIS A 48 22.42 -1.50 2.09
CA HIS A 48 22.49 -1.12 0.67
C HIS A 48 21.96 0.29 0.39
N GLY A 49 21.54 1.03 1.41
CA GLY A 49 21.04 2.40 1.26
C GLY A 49 19.81 2.70 2.11
N LYS A 50 19.29 3.90 1.92
CA LYS A 50 18.08 4.38 2.58
C LYS A 50 17.20 5.17 1.61
N GLY A 51 15.90 5.17 1.84
CA GLY A 51 14.98 5.96 1.07
C GLY A 51 13.52 5.74 1.45
N PRO A 52 12.64 6.69 1.09
CA PRO A 52 11.21 6.53 1.28
C PRO A 52 10.67 5.48 0.32
N VAL A 53 9.70 4.70 0.80
CA VAL A 53 8.85 3.85 -0.02
C VAL A 53 7.40 4.15 0.26
N ASP A 54 6.55 3.96 -0.75
CA ASP A 54 5.16 4.38 -0.65
C ASP A 54 4.38 3.61 0.41
N TRP A 55 4.54 2.29 0.47
CA TRP A 55 4.01 1.47 1.56
C TRP A 55 4.93 0.31 1.92
N VAL A 56 4.92 0.00 3.20
CA VAL A 56 5.44 -1.24 3.79
C VAL A 56 4.30 -2.01 4.43
N ILE A 57 4.27 -3.32 4.20
CA ILE A 57 3.40 -4.25 4.94
C ILE A 57 4.28 -5.09 5.84
N LYS A 58 3.93 -5.17 7.13
CA LYS A 58 4.71 -5.88 8.13
C LYS A 58 3.83 -6.77 9.02
N ILE A 59 4.44 -7.84 9.51
CA ILE A 59 3.92 -8.68 10.59
C ILE A 59 4.88 -8.51 11.77
N GLY A 60 4.38 -7.99 12.89
CA GLY A 60 5.24 -7.48 13.96
C GLY A 60 6.18 -6.38 13.44
N ASP A 61 7.49 -6.61 13.57
CA ASP A 61 8.55 -5.72 13.05
C ASP A 61 9.19 -6.23 11.75
N THR A 62 8.75 -7.37 11.24
CA THR A 62 9.28 -7.93 9.99
C THR A 62 8.53 -7.38 8.80
N ILE A 63 9.24 -6.70 7.90
CA ILE A 63 8.71 -6.23 6.62
C ILE A 63 8.59 -7.43 5.67
N ILE A 64 7.37 -7.67 5.18
CA ILE A 64 7.08 -8.79 4.27
C ILE A 64 6.82 -8.32 2.84
N VAL A 65 6.38 -7.08 2.66
CA VAL A 65 6.11 -6.47 1.35
C VAL A 65 6.50 -5.00 1.36
N VAL A 66 7.10 -4.57 0.26
CA VAL A 66 7.36 -3.17 -0.09
C VAL A 66 6.66 -2.91 -1.42
N THR A 67 5.85 -1.85 -1.52
CA THR A 67 5.13 -1.54 -2.76
C THR A 67 5.13 -0.05 -3.05
N GLU A 68 5.13 0.26 -4.35
CA GLU A 68 5.17 1.61 -4.92
C GLU A 68 3.94 1.84 -5.79
N ALA A 69 3.32 3.02 -5.70
CA ALA A 69 2.31 3.44 -6.64
C ALA A 69 2.98 3.72 -7.99
N LYS A 70 2.28 3.37 -9.06
CA LYS A 70 2.68 3.74 -10.42
C LYS A 70 1.80 4.87 -10.95
N ARG A 71 2.36 5.58 -11.92
CA ARG A 71 1.68 6.64 -12.64
C ARG A 71 0.62 6.08 -13.57
#